data_AF-A0A2V7J4X4-F1
#
_entry.id   AF-A0A2V7J4X4-F1
#
_cell.length_a   1.000
_cell.length_b   1.000
_cell.length_c   1.000
_cell.angle_alpha   90.00
_cell.angle_beta   90.00
_cell.angle_gamma   90.00
#
_symmetry.space_group_name_H-M   'P 1'
#
loop_
_entity.id
_entity.type
_entity.pdbx_description
1 polymer ?
#
loop_
_entity_poly.entity_id
_entity_poly.type
_entity_poly.pdbx_seq_one_letter_code
_entity_poly.pdbx_strand_id
1 'polypeptide(L)'
;MGAGAHRRGVEQEKDEGVLAALLKAIGQLGAKEALEILAKLAEPGGKPRRTPFVRAAAIEGLARLDRVEAKALLELYARDKEPTVKRAAEASLR
;
A
#
# COMPACT_ATOMS: atom_id res chain seq x y z
N MET A 1 9.25 -1.81 -21.27
CA MET A 1 7.91 -1.19 -21.26
C MET A 1 7.08 -1.46 -19.99
N GLY A 2 7.61 -2.09 -18.92
CA GLY A 2 6.78 -2.60 -17.81
C GLY A 2 6.41 -1.64 -16.66
N ALA A 3 7.21 -0.60 -16.38
CA ALA A 3 7.04 0.17 -15.14
C ALA A 3 5.89 1.19 -15.14
N GLY A 4 5.50 1.71 -16.31
CA GLY A 4 4.46 2.74 -16.42
C GLY A 4 3.02 2.22 -16.35
N ALA A 5 2.81 0.93 -16.61
CA ALA A 5 1.46 0.34 -16.68
C ALA A 5 0.83 0.22 -15.28
N HIS A 6 1.59 -0.28 -14.30
CA HIS A 6 1.09 -0.46 -12.93
C HIS A 6 0.70 0.86 -12.26
N ARG A 7 1.53 1.90 -12.42
CA ARG A 7 1.24 3.24 -11.88
C ARG A 7 -0.05 3.83 -12.46
N ARG A 8 -0.19 3.80 -13.80
CA ARG A 8 -1.37 4.35 -14.48
C ARG A 8 -2.66 3.57 -14.20
N GLY A 9 -2.57 2.24 -14.05
CA GLY A 9 -3.71 1.41 -13.70
C GLY A 9 -4.23 1.72 -12.31
N VAL A 10 -3.33 1.78 -11.32
CA VAL A 10 -3.66 2.05 -9.92
C VAL A 10 -4.24 3.46 -9.69
N GLU A 11 -3.77 4.46 -10.43
CA GLU A 11 -4.27 5.83 -10.29
C GLU A 11 -5.69 6.02 -10.86
N GLN A 12 -6.03 5.30 -11.92
CA GLN A 12 -7.32 5.43 -12.62
C GLN A 12 -8.36 4.39 -12.21
N GLU A 13 -7.94 3.32 -11.52
CA GLU A 13 -8.85 2.27 -11.06
C GLU A 13 -9.84 2.84 -10.02
N LYS A 14 -11.12 2.59 -10.28
CA LYS A 14 -12.24 3.06 -9.46
C LYS A 14 -12.80 1.95 -8.58
N ASP A 15 -12.65 0.69 -8.99
CA ASP A 15 -13.05 -0.45 -8.17
C ASP A 15 -12.02 -0.68 -7.06
N GLU A 16 -12.46 -0.51 -5.81
CA GLU A 16 -11.59 -0.63 -4.65
C GLU A 16 -11.09 -2.06 -4.44
N GLY A 17 -11.87 -3.08 -4.83
CA GLY A 17 -11.48 -4.48 -4.75
C GLY A 17 -10.37 -4.82 -5.74
N VAL A 18 -10.50 -4.35 -6.98
CA VAL A 18 -9.45 -4.48 -8.00
C VAL A 18 -8.19 -3.74 -7.57
N LEU A 19 -8.35 -2.50 -7.09
CA LEU A 19 -7.24 -1.69 -6.60
C LEU A 19 -6.52 -2.37 -5.43
N ALA A 20 -7.25 -2.92 -4.46
CA ALA A 20 -6.68 -3.66 -3.35
C ALA A 20 -5.89 -4.89 -3.81
N ALA A 21 -6.43 -5.67 -4.75
CA ALA A 21 -5.73 -6.83 -5.32
C ALA A 21 -4.43 -6.42 -6.04
N LEU A 22 -4.47 -5.34 -6.82
CA LEU A 22 -3.31 -4.79 -7.52
C LEU A 22 -2.20 -4.37 -6.54
N LEU A 23 -2.55 -3.72 -5.43
CA LEU A 23 -1.56 -3.25 -4.45
C LEU A 23 -0.84 -4.42 -3.76
N LYS A 24 -1.59 -5.47 -3.41
CA LYS A 24 -1.00 -6.70 -2.85
C LYS A 24 -0.06 -7.36 -3.86
N ALA A 25 -0.47 -7.43 -5.13
CA ALA A 25 0.37 -7.98 -6.20
C ALA A 25 1.65 -7.15 -6.43
N ILE A 26 1.56 -5.81 -6.39
CA ILE A 26 2.73 -4.92 -6.50
C ILE A 26 3.74 -5.20 -5.39
N GLY A 27 3.28 -5.40 -4.15
CA GLY A 27 4.13 -5.79 -3.03
C GLY A 27 4.83 -7.13 -3.27
N GLN A 28 4.08 -8.14 -3.71
CA GLN A 28 4.62 -9.48 -4.00
C GLN A 28 5.65 -9.49 -5.13
N LEU A 29 5.43 -8.69 -6.17
CA LEU A 29 6.37 -8.58 -7.29
C LEU A 29 7.66 -7.83 -6.90
N GLY A 30 7.61 -6.97 -5.88
CA GLY A 30 8.81 -6.34 -5.32
C GLY A 30 9.55 -5.38 -6.24
N ALA A 31 8.90 -4.87 -7.30
CA ALA A 31 9.52 -3.95 -8.26
C ALA A 31 10.14 -2.73 -7.57
N LYS A 32 11.16 -2.11 -8.17
CA LYS A 32 11.94 -1.02 -7.55
C LYS A 32 11.04 0.11 -7.03
N GLU A 33 10.02 0.48 -7.79
CA GLU A 33 9.07 1.55 -7.52
C GLU A 33 7.93 1.16 -6.56
N ALA A 34 7.81 -0.12 -6.18
CA ALA A 34 6.70 -0.63 -5.37
C ALA A 34 6.55 0.14 -4.04
N LEU A 35 7.68 0.43 -3.37
CA LEU A 35 7.69 1.19 -2.11
C LEU A 35 7.02 2.55 -2.27
N GLU A 36 7.39 3.33 -3.29
CA GLU A 36 6.84 4.67 -3.53
C GLU A 36 5.34 4.62 -3.83
N ILE A 37 4.92 3.68 -4.69
CA ILE A 37 3.51 3.51 -5.08
C ILE A 37 2.66 3.14 -3.87
N LEU A 38 3.11 2.15 -3.08
CA LEU A 38 2.37 1.67 -1.92
C LEU A 38 2.34 2.70 -0.80
N ALA A 39 3.44 3.40 -0.54
CA ALA A 39 3.49 4.48 0.45
C ALA A 39 2.52 5.62 0.12
N LYS A 40 2.51 6.06 -1.15
CA LYS A 40 1.58 7.10 -1.64
C LYS A 40 0.12 6.72 -1.39
N LEU A 41 -0.23 5.45 -1.52
CA LEU A 41 -1.62 4.96 -1.41
C LEU A 41 -2.01 4.55 0.00
N ALA A 42 -1.03 4.30 0.88
CA ALA A 42 -1.25 4.13 2.31
C ALA A 42 -1.50 5.46 3.02
N GLU A 43 -1.09 6.59 2.43
CA GLU A 43 -1.17 7.91 3.07
C GLU A 43 -2.62 8.39 3.29
N PRO A 44 -3.00 8.79 4.52
CA PRO A 44 -4.37 9.22 4.83
C PRO A 44 -4.77 10.54 4.14
N GLY A 45 -3.78 11.38 3.82
CA GLY A 45 -3.96 12.70 3.19
C GLY A 45 -3.79 12.71 1.67
N GLY A 46 -3.64 11.54 1.03
CA GLY A 46 -3.45 11.45 -0.42
C GLY A 46 -4.58 12.11 -1.22
N LYS A 47 -4.29 12.51 -2.46
CA LYS A 47 -5.27 13.02 -3.42
C LYS A 47 -5.31 12.13 -4.68
N PRO A 48 -6.44 11.48 -4.99
CA PRO A 48 -7.67 11.41 -4.18
C PRO A 48 -7.43 10.64 -2.88
N ARG A 49 -8.23 10.97 -1.85
CA ARG A 49 -8.18 10.26 -0.57
C ARG A 49 -8.65 8.83 -0.78
N ARG A 50 -7.84 7.85 -0.36
CA ARG A 50 -8.20 6.44 -0.45
C ARG A 50 -8.95 5.99 0.80
N THR A 51 -9.86 5.02 0.63
CA THR A 51 -10.61 4.45 1.74
C THR A 51 -9.69 3.67 2.69
N PRO A 52 -10.09 3.46 3.95
CA PRO A 52 -9.36 2.61 4.88
C PRO A 52 -9.04 1.22 4.30
N PHE A 53 -9.94 0.66 3.50
CA PHE A 53 -9.76 -0.64 2.85
C PHE A 53 -8.60 -0.65 1.85
N VAL A 54 -8.59 0.30 0.90
CA VAL A 54 -7.51 0.44 -0.08
C VAL A 54 -6.17 0.74 0.60
N ARG A 55 -6.19 1.61 1.62
CA ARG A 55 -4.99 1.93 2.40
C ARG A 55 -4.43 0.69 3.10
N ALA A 56 -5.28 -0.12 3.73
CA ALA A 56 -4.86 -1.37 4.38
C ALA A 56 -4.27 -2.37 3.37
N ALA A 57 -4.81 -2.45 2.15
CA ALA A 57 -4.22 -3.27 1.09
C ALA A 57 -2.82 -2.77 0.68
N ALA A 58 -2.60 -1.45 0.68
CA ALA A 58 -1.26 -0.89 0.47
C ALA A 58 -0.28 -1.28 1.60
N ILE A 59 -0.74 -1.30 2.85
CA ILE A 59 0.05 -1.80 4.00
C ILE A 59 0.42 -3.27 3.83
N GLU A 60 -0.53 -4.12 3.46
CA GLU A 60 -0.26 -5.54 3.18
C GLU A 60 0.74 -5.70 2.02
N GLY A 61 0.68 -4.83 1.01
CA GLY A 61 1.68 -4.76 -0.06
C GLY A 61 3.07 -4.37 0.48
N LEU A 62 3.17 -3.35 1.33
CA LEU A 62 4.42 -2.92 1.95
C LEU A 62 5.07 -4.05 2.75
N ALA A 63 4.26 -4.84 3.46
CA ALA A 63 4.71 -5.99 4.24
C ALA A 63 5.38 -7.11 3.42
N ARG A 64 5.16 -7.13 2.10
CA ARG A 64 5.81 -8.09 1.19
C ARG A 64 7.16 -7.61 0.69
N LEU A 65 7.52 -6.35 0.93
CA LEU A 65 8.80 -5.80 0.51
C LEU A 65 9.88 -6.10 1.56
N ASP A 66 10.95 -6.79 1.15
CA ASP A 66 12.15 -6.97 1.98
C ASP A 66 13.02 -5.71 1.96
N ARG A 67 12.54 -4.64 2.60
CA ARG A 67 13.19 -3.32 2.63
C ARG A 67 13.05 -2.68 4.01
N VAL A 68 14.12 -2.07 4.51
CA VAL A 68 14.13 -1.38 5.81
C VAL A 68 13.11 -0.24 5.86
N GLU A 69 12.96 0.48 4.75
CA GLU A 69 12.01 1.58 4.62
C GLU A 69 10.56 1.09 4.69
N ALA A 70 10.26 -0.10 4.17
CA ALA A 70 8.94 -0.68 4.27
C ALA A 70 8.60 -0.99 5.73
N LYS A 71 9.54 -1.57 6.48
CA LYS A 71 9.38 -1.82 7.91
C LYS A 71 9.13 -0.53 8.70
N ALA A 72 9.90 0.53 8.43
CA ALA A 72 9.69 1.83 9.08
C ALA A 72 8.28 2.40 8.81
N LEU A 73 7.75 2.24 7.60
CA LEU A 73 6.38 2.62 7.27
C LEU A 73 5.35 1.76 8.03
N LEU A 74 5.55 0.45 8.15
CA LEU A 74 4.66 -0.42 8.93
C LEU A 74 4.62 0.03 10.40
N GLU A 75 5.77 0.36 11.00
CA GLU A 75 5.84 0.87 12.38
C GLU A 75 5.11 2.21 12.55
N LEU A 76 5.21 3.10 11.55
CA LEU A 76 4.45 4.34 11.51
C LEU A 76 2.94 4.06 11.45
N TYR A 77 2.49 3.20 10.54
CA TYR A 77 1.07 2.90 10.33
C TYR A 77 0.46 2.03 11.43
N ALA A 78 1.25 1.32 12.24
CA ALA A 78 0.78 0.68 13.47
C ALA A 78 0.25 1.69 14.52
N ARG A 79 0.48 3.00 14.30
CA ARG A 79 -0.05 4.11 15.11
C ARG A 79 -1.12 4.92 14.37
N ASP A 80 -1.60 4.44 13.22
CA ASP A 80 -2.63 5.13 12.45
C ASP A 80 -3.92 5.30 13.27
N LYS A 81 -4.61 6.42 13.06
CA LYS A 81 -5.89 6.70 13.74
C LYS A 81 -7.02 5.84 13.18
N GLU A 82 -6.89 5.39 11.93
CA GLU A 82 -7.85 4.51 11.28
C GLU A 82 -7.65 3.05 11.72
N PRO A 83 -8.61 2.44 12.45
CA PRO A 83 -8.43 1.11 13.03
C PRO A 83 -8.10 0.02 12.02
N THR A 84 -8.62 0.11 10.79
CA THR A 84 -8.39 -0.89 9.74
C THR A 84 -6.93 -0.88 9.28
N VAL A 85 -6.37 0.31 9.07
CA VAL A 85 -4.97 0.49 8.65
C VAL A 85 -4.02 0.12 9.77
N LYS A 86 -4.33 0.55 10.99
CA LYS A 86 -3.58 0.18 12.19
C LYS A 86 -3.44 -1.32 12.35
N ARG A 87 -4.56 -2.06 12.30
CA ARG A 87 -4.55 -3.53 12.46
C ARG A 87 -3.76 -4.23 11.37
N ALA A 88 -3.88 -3.77 10.11
CA ALA A 88 -3.10 -4.33 9.00
C ALA A 88 -1.59 -4.16 9.23
N ALA A 89 -1.16 -3.00 9.74
CA ALA A 89 0.24 -2.71 10.02
C ALA A 89 0.76 -3.51 11.22
N GLU A 90 0.00 -3.56 12.32
CA GLU A 90 0.34 -4.38 13.49
C GLU A 90 0.44 -5.87 13.15
N ALA A 91 -0.46 -6.38 12.32
CA ALA A 91 -0.40 -7.77 11.86
C ALA A 91 0.82 -8.06 10.98
N SER A 92 1.30 -7.07 10.24
CA SER A 92 2.45 -7.19 9.34
C SER A 92 3.81 -7.12 10.03
N LEU A 93 3.83 -6.73 11.32
CA LEU A 93 5.03 -6.62 12.14
C LEU A 93 5.26 -7.84 13.07
N ARG A 94 4.33 -8.80 13.05
CA ARG A 94 4.42 -10.06 13.80
C ARG A 94 5.11 -11.12 12.97
#